data_AF-A0A2E6DXX0-F1
#
_entry.id   AF-A0A2E6DXX0-F1
#
_cell.length_a   1.000
_cell.length_b   1.000
_cell.length_c   1.000
_cell.angle_alpha   90.00
_cell.angle_beta   90.00
_cell.angle_gamma   90.00
#
_symmetry.space_group_name_H-M   'P 1'
#
loop_
_entity.id
_entity.type
_entity.pdbx_description
1 polymer ?
#
loop_
_entity_poly.entity_id
_entity_poly.type
_entity_poly.pdbx_seq_one_letter_code
_entity_poly.pdbx_strand_id
1 'polypeptide(L)'
;LKRFSKEFNISIKKFKEKYCQITDGFIHLIEKKNLNGKCIFLKDNKCSVYKSRPSQCRTWPFWNENMNPKVWNEDISINCPGIGKGNKIKSNTIKNFLKEDYKNEKLILKNRIIPQK
;
A
#
# COMPACT_ATOMS: atom_id res chain seq x y z
N LEU A 1 -4.93 -2.37 -7.94
CA LEU A 1 -6.11 -2.95 -8.63
C LEU A 1 -5.78 -4.07 -9.61
N LYS A 2 -4.96 -3.85 -10.65
CA LYS A 2 -4.59 -4.90 -11.63
C LYS A 2 -4.05 -6.20 -10.97
N ARG A 3 -3.13 -6.06 -10.01
CA ARG A 3 -2.55 -7.20 -9.24
C ARG A 3 -3.63 -8.02 -8.52
N PHE A 4 -4.53 -7.34 -7.79
CA PHE A 4 -5.63 -8.02 -7.12
C PHE A 4 -6.63 -8.66 -8.09
N SER A 5 -7.02 -7.95 -9.14
CA SER A 5 -7.90 -8.49 -10.18
C SER A 5 -7.36 -9.81 -10.77
N LYS A 6 -6.03 -9.88 -11.00
CA LYS A 6 -5.36 -11.12 -11.42
C LYS A 6 -5.39 -12.22 -10.36
N GLU A 7 -5.10 -11.89 -9.09
CA GLU A 7 -5.13 -12.85 -7.96
C GLU A 7 -6.50 -13.51 -7.79
N PHE A 8 -7.56 -12.69 -7.80
CA PHE A 8 -8.93 -13.15 -7.56
C PHE A 8 -9.62 -13.68 -8.82
N ASN A 9 -8.93 -13.67 -9.97
CA ASN A 9 -9.47 -14.03 -11.27
C ASN A 9 -10.83 -13.34 -11.58
N ILE A 10 -10.91 -12.05 -11.30
CA ILE A 10 -12.10 -11.22 -11.58
C ILE A 10 -11.69 -9.93 -12.28
N SER A 11 -12.62 -9.31 -13.01
CA SER A 11 -12.36 -8.02 -13.65
C SER A 11 -12.04 -6.92 -12.63
N ILE A 12 -11.32 -5.88 -13.07
CA ILE A 12 -11.01 -4.72 -12.21
C ILE A 12 -12.30 -4.06 -11.69
N LYS A 13 -13.33 -3.96 -12.54
CA LYS A 13 -14.64 -3.43 -12.16
C LYS A 13 -15.24 -4.23 -11.01
N LYS A 14 -15.34 -5.55 -11.16
CA LYS A 14 -15.88 -6.45 -10.13
C LYS A 14 -15.05 -6.44 -8.84
N PHE A 15 -13.72 -6.30 -8.95
CA PHE A 15 -12.86 -6.14 -7.77
C PHE A 15 -13.17 -4.84 -7.03
N LYS A 16 -13.30 -3.71 -7.74
CA LYS A 16 -13.64 -2.41 -7.14
C LYS A 16 -14.99 -2.48 -6.41
N GLU A 17 -16.02 -3.00 -7.07
CA GLU A 17 -17.37 -3.14 -6.50
C GLU A 17 -17.38 -4.00 -5.23
N LYS A 18 -16.58 -5.07 -5.18
CA LYS A 18 -16.57 -6.01 -4.06
C LYS A 18 -15.67 -5.61 -2.89
N TYR A 19 -14.54 -4.95 -3.16
CA TYR A 19 -13.46 -4.79 -2.19
C TYR A 19 -12.95 -3.35 -2.03
N CYS A 20 -13.47 -2.40 -2.79
CA CYS A 20 -13.04 -1.00 -2.71
C CYS A 20 -14.21 -0.08 -2.36
N GLN A 21 -13.86 1.09 -1.82
CA GLN A 21 -14.75 2.22 -1.61
C GLN A 21 -14.04 3.50 -2.03
N ILE A 22 -14.78 4.61 -2.06
CA ILE A 22 -14.27 5.94 -2.41
C ILE A 22 -14.50 6.86 -1.24
N THR A 23 -13.44 7.52 -0.77
CA THR A 23 -13.49 8.58 0.24
C THR A 23 -12.61 9.73 -0.23
N ASP A 24 -13.11 10.96 -0.15
CA ASP A 24 -12.44 12.19 -0.63
C ASP A 24 -11.96 12.14 -2.10
N GLY A 25 -12.62 11.32 -2.92
CA GLY A 25 -12.26 11.09 -4.32
C GLY A 25 -11.17 10.04 -4.55
N PHE A 26 -10.67 9.39 -3.50
CA PHE A 26 -9.65 8.35 -3.60
C PHE A 26 -10.25 6.96 -3.45
N ILE A 27 -9.86 6.05 -4.35
CA ILE A 27 -10.26 4.64 -4.27
C ILE A 27 -9.31 3.92 -3.30
N HIS A 28 -9.86 3.34 -2.24
CA HIS A 28 -9.11 2.49 -1.28
C HIS A 28 -9.87 1.19 -1.00
N LEU A 29 -9.24 0.27 -0.29
CA LEU A 29 -9.93 -0.96 0.15
C LEU A 29 -11.02 -0.61 1.17
N ILE A 30 -12.10 -1.39 1.20
CA ILE A 30 -13.17 -1.21 2.18
C ILE A 30 -12.61 -1.34 3.60
N GLU A 31 -12.97 -0.39 4.46
CA GLU A 31 -12.64 -0.40 5.88
C GLU A 31 -13.85 -0.87 6.67
N LYS A 32 -13.71 -2.01 7.35
CA LYS A 32 -14.80 -2.59 8.14
C LYS A 32 -14.59 -2.30 9.62
N LYS A 33 -15.61 -1.78 10.30
CA LYS A 33 -15.56 -1.44 11.74
C LYS A 33 -15.08 -2.61 12.60
N ASN A 34 -15.56 -3.82 12.31
CA ASN A 34 -15.20 -5.04 13.05
C ASN A 34 -13.74 -5.49 12.86
N LEU A 35 -12.98 -4.87 11.95
CA LEU A 35 -11.56 -5.14 11.76
C LEU A 35 -10.65 -4.19 12.53
N ASN A 36 -11.19 -3.20 13.25
CA ASN A 36 -10.44 -2.24 14.07
C ASN A 36 -9.26 -1.60 13.31
N GLY A 37 -9.54 -1.09 12.10
CA GLY A 37 -8.53 -0.45 11.24
C GLY A 37 -7.60 -1.42 10.50
N LYS A 38 -7.73 -2.74 10.67
CA LYS A 38 -6.94 -3.73 9.93
C LYS A 38 -7.44 -3.85 8.49
N CYS A 39 -6.48 -4.04 7.58
CA CYS A 39 -6.77 -4.37 6.18
C CYS A 39 -7.64 -5.64 6.08
N ILE A 40 -8.62 -5.64 5.17
CA ILE A 40 -9.53 -6.77 4.91
C ILE A 40 -8.84 -8.07 4.46
N PHE A 41 -7.57 -7.99 4.03
CA PHE A 41 -6.75 -9.13 3.64
C PHE A 41 -5.69 -9.50 4.69
N LEU A 42 -5.75 -8.93 5.89
CA LEU A 42 -4.86 -9.30 6.99
C LEU A 42 -5.49 -10.46 7.77
N LYS A 43 -4.82 -11.61 7.79
CA LYS A 43 -5.20 -12.79 8.58
C LYS A 43 -3.99 -13.25 9.39
N ASP A 44 -4.15 -13.49 10.69
CA ASP A 44 -3.07 -13.95 11.58
C ASP A 44 -1.80 -13.09 11.47
N ASN A 45 -1.97 -11.78 11.42
CA ASN A 45 -0.90 -10.78 11.21
C ASN A 45 -0.08 -10.97 9.92
N LYS A 46 -0.63 -11.67 8.92
CA LYS A 46 -0.04 -11.88 7.60
C LYS A 46 -1.00 -11.47 6.50
N CYS A 47 -0.46 -10.94 5.41
CA CYS A 47 -1.28 -10.62 4.24
C CYS A 47 -1.67 -11.92 3.52
N SER A 48 -2.97 -12.22 3.44
CA SER A 48 -3.48 -13.42 2.77
C SER A 48 -3.30 -13.39 1.25
N VAL A 49 -2.97 -12.22 0.68
CA VAL A 49 -2.73 -11.99 -0.76
C VAL A 49 -1.35 -11.38 -0.99
N TYR A 50 -0.34 -11.87 -0.25
CA TYR A 50 1.00 -11.28 -0.19
C TYR A 50 1.67 -11.08 -1.56
N LYS A 51 1.45 -12.02 -2.50
CA LYS A 51 1.99 -11.95 -3.87
C LYS A 51 1.35 -10.85 -4.71
N SER A 52 0.19 -10.34 -4.31
CA SER A 52 -0.60 -9.36 -5.05
C SER A 52 -0.69 -7.99 -4.38
N ARG A 53 0.15 -7.78 -3.35
CA ARG A 53 0.30 -6.49 -2.65
C ARG A 53 0.44 -5.31 -3.64
N PRO A 54 -0.28 -4.19 -3.41
CA PRO A 54 -0.14 -2.98 -4.18
C PRO A 54 1.23 -2.33 -3.92
N SER A 55 1.56 -1.30 -4.69
CA SER A 55 2.85 -0.60 -4.59
C SER A 55 3.11 -0.09 -3.17
N GLN A 56 2.15 0.61 -2.54
CA GLN A 56 2.25 1.05 -1.13
C GLN A 56 2.70 -0.07 -0.17
N CYS A 57 2.02 -1.23 -0.18
CA CYS A 57 2.39 -2.33 0.71
C CYS A 57 3.69 -3.08 0.33
N ARG A 58 4.22 -2.87 -0.87
CA ARG A 58 5.48 -3.48 -1.34
C ARG A 58 6.68 -2.60 -1.07
N THR A 59 6.50 -1.29 -1.21
CA THR A 59 7.56 -0.31 -1.03
C THR A 59 7.78 0.00 0.44
N TRP A 60 6.83 -0.26 1.34
CA TRP A 60 7.03 -0.13 2.79
C TRP A 60 8.25 -0.93 3.28
N PRO A 61 9.12 -0.38 4.14
CA PRO A 61 9.06 0.96 4.75
C PRO A 61 9.74 2.07 3.93
N PHE A 62 10.18 1.79 2.71
CA PHE A 62 10.91 2.71 1.83
C PHE A 62 10.00 3.66 1.04
N TRP A 63 9.04 4.29 1.71
CA TRP A 63 8.28 5.40 1.13
C TRP A 63 9.13 6.67 1.12
N ASN A 64 8.87 7.59 0.19
CA ASN A 64 9.67 8.81 0.08
C ASN A 64 9.60 9.66 1.36
N GLU A 65 8.43 9.75 1.99
CA GLU A 65 8.20 10.46 3.26
C GLU A 65 9.01 9.87 4.43
N ASN A 66 9.28 8.56 4.40
CA ASN A 66 10.02 7.87 5.45
C ASN A 66 11.55 8.05 5.34
N MET A 67 12.06 8.52 4.20
CA MET A 67 13.52 8.62 3.96
C MET A 67 14.18 9.83 4.61
N ASN A 68 13.42 10.72 5.26
CA ASN A 68 13.99 11.74 6.11
C ASN A 68 14.68 11.06 7.32
N PRO A 69 15.96 11.36 7.63
CA PRO A 69 16.68 10.68 8.72
C PRO A 69 16.00 10.79 10.09
N LYS A 70 15.35 11.93 10.37
CA LYS A 70 14.61 12.13 11.62
C LYS A 70 13.42 11.18 11.69
N VAL A 71 12.57 11.18 10.64
CA VAL A 71 11.40 10.30 10.54
C VAL A 71 11.81 8.83 10.61
N TRP A 72 12.89 8.45 9.90
CA TRP A 72 13.38 7.08 9.91
C TRP A 72 13.81 6.62 11.30
N ASN A 73 14.62 7.43 11.99
CA ASN A 73 15.21 7.07 13.27
C ASN A 73 14.21 7.17 14.43
N GLU A 74 13.34 8.18 14.44
CA GLU A 74 12.44 8.45 15.56
C GLU A 74 11.09 7.73 15.48
N ASP A 75 10.68 7.27 14.29
CA ASP A 75 9.36 6.63 14.10
C ASP A 75 9.51 5.26 13.42
N ILE A 76 9.93 5.27 12.15
CA ILE A 76 9.82 4.10 11.28
C ILE A 76 10.65 2.93 11.81
N SER A 77 11.90 3.17 12.22
CA SER A 77 12.80 2.13 12.75
C SER A 77 12.36 1.56 14.10
N ILE A 78 11.61 2.31 14.90
CA ILE A 78 11.12 1.91 16.23
C ILE A 78 9.82 1.13 16.10
N ASN A 79 8.91 1.59 15.24
CA ASN A 79 7.54 1.05 15.15
C ASN A 79 7.39 -0.09 14.14
N CYS A 80 8.28 -0.20 13.14
CA CYS A 80 8.18 -1.25 12.13
C CYS A 80 8.85 -2.56 12.61
N PRO A 81 8.10 -3.64 12.87
CA PRO A 81 8.64 -4.86 13.47
C PRO A 81 9.60 -5.63 12.56
N GLY A 82 9.68 -5.26 11.28
CA GLY A 82 10.56 -5.87 10.28
C GLY A 82 11.91 -5.16 10.09
N ILE A 83 12.09 -3.95 10.61
CA ILE A 83 13.37 -3.24 10.49
C ILE A 83 14.43 -3.90 11.38
N GLY A 84 15.66 -3.96 10.89
CA GLY A 84 16.77 -4.66 11.54
C GLY A 84 16.70 -6.20 11.41
N LYS A 85 15.69 -6.75 10.72
CA LYS A 85 15.52 -8.20 10.51
C LYS A 85 15.64 -8.59 9.05
N GLY A 86 16.15 -9.79 8.80
CA GLY A 86 16.25 -10.36 7.46
C GLY A 86 17.42 -9.82 6.64
N ASN A 87 17.32 -9.97 5.31
CA ASN A 87 18.41 -9.70 4.40
C ASN A 87 18.64 -8.20 4.17
N LYS A 88 19.91 -7.80 4.06
CA LYS A 88 20.28 -6.44 3.69
C LYS A 88 19.80 -6.11 2.26
N ILE A 89 19.00 -5.05 2.14
CA ILE A 89 18.50 -4.58 0.85
C ILE A 89 19.54 -3.63 0.23
N LYS A 90 19.86 -3.85 -1.05
CA LYS A 90 20.83 -3.01 -1.78
C LYS A 90 20.25 -1.61 -2.01
N SER A 91 21.11 -0.59 -1.99
CA SER A 91 20.73 0.80 -2.21
C SER A 91 20.00 1.01 -3.55
N ASN A 92 20.40 0.32 -4.61
CA ASN A 92 19.72 0.39 -5.91
C ASN A 92 18.27 -0.13 -5.85
N THR A 93 18.03 -1.18 -5.06
CA THR A 93 16.67 -1.71 -4.84
C THR A 93 15.81 -0.69 -4.09
N ILE A 94 16.36 -0.03 -3.07
CA ILE A 94 15.68 1.03 -2.33
C ILE A 94 15.33 2.20 -3.29
N LYS A 95 16.28 2.63 -4.12
CA LYS A 95 16.02 3.66 -5.15
C LYS A 95 14.88 3.27 -6.10
N ASN A 96 14.72 1.99 -6.42
CA ASN A 96 13.60 1.52 -7.24
C ASN A 96 12.26 1.58 -6.48
N PHE A 97 12.24 1.25 -5.19
CA PHE A 97 11.03 1.42 -4.37
C PHE A 97 10.62 2.89 -4.26
N LEU A 98 11.56 3.80 -4.05
CA LEU A 98 11.29 5.25 -4.01
C LEU A 98 10.70 5.76 -5.32
N LYS A 99 11.23 5.28 -6.46
CA LYS A 99 10.68 5.59 -7.79
C LYS A 99 9.28 5.01 -7.99
N GLU A 100 9.01 3.78 -7.55
CA GLU A 100 7.68 3.16 -7.64
C GLU A 100 6.67 3.91 -6.77
N ASP A 101 7.07 4.27 -5.56
CA ASP A 101 6.26 5.01 -4.59
C ASP A 101 5.87 6.40 -5.13
N TYR A 102 6.85 7.18 -5.60
CA TYR A 102 6.61 8.50 -6.21
C TYR A 102 5.65 8.43 -7.41
N LYS A 103 5.86 7.45 -8.31
CA LYS A 103 4.97 7.25 -9.45
C LYS A 103 3.57 6.86 -9.02
N ASN A 104 3.45 6.02 -8.00
CA ASN A 104 2.17 5.58 -7.45
C ASN A 104 1.41 6.75 -6.82
N GLU A 105 2.08 7.60 -6.03
CA GLU A 105 1.50 8.82 -5.45
C GLU A 105 0.95 9.76 -6.54
N LYS A 106 1.78 10.10 -7.54
CA LYS A 106 1.35 10.94 -8.68
C LYS A 106 0.16 10.34 -9.43
N LEU A 107 0.13 9.02 -9.59
CA LEU A 107 -0.97 8.33 -10.23
C LEU A 107 -2.25 8.36 -9.39
N ILE A 108 -2.16 8.24 -8.07
CA ILE A 108 -3.31 8.35 -7.16
C ILE A 108 -3.89 9.75 -7.25
N LEU A 109 -3.06 10.80 -7.15
CA LEU A 109 -3.49 12.19 -7.24
C LEU A 109 -4.13 12.52 -8.59
N LYS A 110 -3.54 12.07 -9.70
CA LYS A 110 -4.08 12.28 -11.05
C LYS A 110 -5.44 11.59 -11.25
N ASN A 111 -5.67 10.46 -10.59
CA ASN A 111 -6.91 9.68 -10.72
C ASN A 111 -7.94 9.99 -9.62
N ARG A 112 -7.77 11.08 -8.87
CA ARG A 112 -8.75 11.51 -7.88
C ARG A 112 -10.08 11.77 -8.59
N ILE A 113 -11.12 11.09 -8.14
CA ILE A 113 -12.48 11.24 -8.63
C ILE A 113 -13.04 12.53 -8.03
N ILE A 114 -13.27 13.53 -8.88
CA ILE A 114 -13.94 14.75 -8.48
C ILE A 114 -15.45 14.45 -8.47
N PRO A 115 -16.16 14.59 -7.34
CA PRO A 115 -17.62 14.48 -7.34
C PRO A 115 -18.18 15.50 -8.32
N GLN A 116 -19.00 15.05 -9.29
CA GLN A 116 -19.81 15.99 -10.06
C GLN A 116 -20.83 16.59 -9.07
N LYS A 117 -20.82 17.93 -8.97
CA LYS A 117 -21.83 18.68 -8.21
C LYS A 117 -23.22 18.38 -8.75
#